data_AF-A0A850BP98-F1
#
_entry.id   AF-A0A850BP98-F1
#
_cell.length_a   1.000
_cell.length_b   1.000
_cell.length_c   1.000
_cell.angle_alpha   90.00
_cell.angle_beta   90.00
_cell.angle_gamma   90.00
#
_symmetry.space_group_name_H-M   'P 1'
#
loop_
_entity.id
_entity.type
_entity.pdbx_description
1 polymer ?
#
loop_
_entity_poly.entity_id
_entity_poly.type
_entity_poly.pdbx_seq_one_letter_code
_entity_poly.pdbx_strand_id
1 'polypeptide(L)'
;MSFWSRLRARIGGGGAKKVATNQDVGAVFEEAPDATSEGADDRSLTGGARQAPAAKAKDEGLAMLERVGLPEGPGVDEAIALLRRARGTAREADAIEIVTTAMAERPLAEPIRVACADILAARGDEPAALRVLEGLAGEGVTGTSGLVLAADLYAALGQLPRAVSTIER
;
A
#
# COMPACT_ATOMS: atom_id res chain seq x y z
N MET A 1 -22.51 -3.48 29.36
CA MET A 1 -22.35 -4.12 28.03
C MET A 1 -21.88 -3.07 27.04
N SER A 2 -20.71 -3.26 26.42
CA SER A 2 -20.06 -2.26 25.57
C SER A 2 -20.78 -2.05 24.25
N PHE A 3 -20.80 -0.80 23.78
CA PHE A 3 -21.33 -0.35 22.49
C PHE A 3 -20.71 -1.14 21.31
N TRP A 4 -19.46 -1.57 21.44
CA TRP A 4 -18.74 -2.38 20.45
C TRP A 4 -19.34 -3.78 20.22
N SER A 5 -19.98 -4.36 21.24
CA SER A 5 -20.65 -5.67 21.09
C SER A 5 -21.93 -5.58 20.25
N ARG A 6 -22.56 -4.40 20.14
CA ARG A 6 -23.79 -4.20 19.36
C ARG A 6 -23.53 -3.94 17.88
N LEU A 7 -22.40 -3.32 17.54
CA LEU A 7 -22.06 -3.04 16.14
C LEU A 7 -21.64 -4.31 15.38
N ARG A 8 -20.96 -5.25 16.05
CA ARG A 8 -20.53 -6.51 15.43
C ARG A 8 -21.69 -7.47 15.12
N ALA A 9 -22.78 -7.40 15.88
CA ALA A 9 -23.97 -8.22 15.66
C ALA A 9 -24.79 -7.79 14.41
N ARG A 10 -24.59 -6.57 13.89
CA ARG A 10 -25.36 -6.04 12.76
C ARG A 10 -24.70 -6.28 11.38
N ILE A 11 -23.42 -6.62 11.35
CA ILE A 11 -22.67 -6.83 10.10
C ILE A 11 -22.56 -8.33 9.74
N GLY A 12 -22.83 -9.24 10.67
CA GLY A 12 -22.57 -10.68 10.50
C GLY A 12 -23.76 -11.57 10.09
N GLY A 13 -24.86 -11.03 9.56
CA GLY A 13 -26.09 -11.81 9.34
C GLY A 13 -26.75 -11.59 7.99
N GLY A 14 -26.34 -12.35 6.98
CA GLY A 14 -27.00 -12.36 5.66
C GLY A 14 -26.52 -13.53 4.80
N GLY A 15 -27.11 -14.70 5.03
CA GLY A 15 -26.81 -15.92 4.28
C GLY A 15 -27.42 -15.98 2.87
N ALA A 16 -26.68 -16.70 2.02
CA ALA A 16 -27.12 -17.56 0.92
C ALA A 16 -27.81 -16.96 -0.33
N LYS A 17 -27.13 -17.15 -1.47
CA LYS A 17 -27.69 -17.95 -2.58
C LYS A 17 -26.58 -18.57 -3.43
N LYS A 18 -26.44 -19.90 -3.29
CA LYS A 18 -25.82 -20.77 -4.31
C LYS A 18 -26.63 -20.63 -5.60
N VAL A 19 -25.96 -20.34 -6.71
CA VAL A 19 -26.46 -20.61 -8.06
C VAL A 19 -25.50 -21.60 -8.69
N ALA A 20 -26.07 -22.71 -9.16
CA ALA A 20 -25.38 -23.84 -9.74
C ALA A 20 -24.95 -23.57 -11.19
N THR A 21 -23.73 -24.03 -11.49
CA THR A 21 -23.27 -24.82 -12.64
C THR A 21 -24.05 -24.75 -13.95
N ASN A 22 -23.39 -24.32 -15.02
CA ASN A 22 -23.07 -25.15 -16.20
C ASN A 22 -22.43 -24.28 -17.30
N GLN A 23 -21.18 -24.56 -17.67
CA GLN A 23 -20.86 -24.71 -19.09
C GLN A 23 -19.56 -25.48 -19.30
N ASP A 24 -19.77 -26.64 -19.89
CA ASP A 24 -18.84 -27.63 -20.38
C ASP A 24 -18.65 -27.36 -21.88
N VAL A 25 -17.42 -27.07 -22.33
CA VAL A 25 -17.01 -27.28 -23.73
C VAL A 25 -15.51 -27.56 -23.74
N GLY A 26 -15.16 -28.79 -24.08
CA GLY A 26 -13.78 -29.28 -24.13
C GLY A 26 -13.07 -29.08 -25.46
N ALA A 27 -11.79 -29.49 -25.46
CA ALA A 27 -11.01 -30.14 -26.52
C ALA A 27 -9.52 -30.01 -26.11
N VAL A 28 -8.89 -31.06 -25.60
CA VAL A 28 -8.06 -32.04 -26.35
C VAL A 28 -6.79 -31.41 -26.93
N PHE A 29 -5.64 -31.69 -26.30
CA PHE A 29 -4.31 -31.87 -26.92
C PHE A 29 -3.42 -32.51 -25.82
N GLU A 30 -3.33 -33.83 -25.80
CA GLU A 30 -2.33 -34.68 -26.50
C GLU A 30 -0.97 -34.68 -25.79
N GLU A 31 -0.53 -35.90 -25.52
CA GLU A 31 0.41 -36.36 -24.50
C GLU A 31 1.73 -36.82 -25.15
N ALA A 32 2.78 -36.90 -24.33
CA ALA A 32 4.04 -37.65 -24.49
C ALA A 32 5.28 -36.93 -25.10
N PRO A 33 6.51 -37.43 -24.88
CA PRO A 33 7.07 -38.13 -23.71
C PRO A 33 8.45 -37.64 -23.24
N ASP A 34 8.74 -38.02 -22.00
CA ASP A 34 10.00 -38.48 -21.39
C ASP A 34 11.31 -38.54 -22.23
N ALA A 35 12.39 -37.92 -21.71
CA ALA A 35 13.78 -38.35 -21.91
C ALA A 35 14.74 -37.65 -20.91
N THR A 36 15.05 -38.38 -19.84
CA THR A 36 16.35 -38.52 -19.15
C THR A 36 17.55 -37.65 -19.58
N SER A 37 18.21 -37.01 -18.60
CA SER A 37 19.65 -37.23 -18.38
C SER A 37 20.03 -37.00 -16.92
N GLU A 38 20.46 -38.08 -16.28
CA GLU A 38 21.24 -38.10 -15.04
C GLU A 38 22.63 -37.51 -15.35
N GLY A 39 23.03 -36.51 -14.58
CA GLY A 39 24.37 -35.93 -14.59
C GLY A 39 24.77 -35.62 -13.15
N ALA A 40 25.63 -36.47 -12.62
CA ALA A 40 26.26 -36.38 -11.32
C ALA A 40 27.26 -35.21 -11.22
N ASP A 41 27.68 -34.95 -9.98
CA ASP A 41 28.82 -34.11 -9.56
C ASP A 41 28.59 -32.59 -9.60
N ASP A 42 28.97 -31.76 -8.63
CA ASP A 42 29.92 -31.92 -7.54
C ASP A 42 29.52 -30.96 -6.38
N ARG A 43 29.82 -31.39 -5.15
CA ARG A 43 29.50 -30.72 -3.90
C ARG A 43 30.40 -29.50 -3.69
N SER A 44 29.99 -28.32 -4.16
CA SER A 44 30.63 -27.07 -3.74
C SER A 44 29.95 -26.50 -2.49
N LEU A 45 30.22 -27.13 -1.34
CA LEU A 45 29.88 -26.63 0.00
C LEU A 45 30.82 -25.49 0.42
N THR A 46 30.78 -24.35 -0.28
CA THR A 46 31.50 -23.14 0.13
C THR A 46 30.70 -21.89 -0.28
N GLY A 47 29.83 -21.42 0.60
CA GLY A 47 29.05 -20.20 0.33
C GLY A 47 28.30 -19.62 1.51
N GLY A 48 28.72 -19.92 2.75
CA GLY A 48 28.24 -19.22 3.93
C GLY A 48 28.85 -17.81 4.00
N ALA A 49 28.05 -16.83 4.41
CA ALA A 49 28.44 -15.45 4.78
C ALA A 49 28.43 -14.32 3.71
N ARG A 50 27.35 -14.18 2.93
CA ARG A 50 27.06 -12.91 2.18
C ARG A 50 25.68 -12.27 2.46
N GLN A 51 24.94 -12.69 3.50
CA GLN A 51 23.58 -12.20 3.76
C GLN A 51 23.47 -10.99 4.73
N ALA A 52 24.57 -10.43 5.24
CA ALA A 52 24.50 -9.41 6.29
C ALA A 52 24.22 -7.93 5.88
N PRO A 53 24.46 -7.43 4.64
CA PRO A 53 24.33 -5.99 4.38
C PRO A 53 22.90 -5.53 4.09
N ALA A 54 22.04 -6.41 3.56
CA ALA A 54 20.72 -6.00 3.05
C ALA A 54 19.67 -5.76 4.16
N ALA A 55 19.85 -6.31 5.36
CA ALA A 55 18.93 -6.09 6.48
C ALA A 55 19.17 -4.73 7.15
N LYS A 56 20.44 -4.38 7.42
CA LYS A 56 20.81 -3.10 8.05
C LYS A 56 20.37 -1.89 7.23
N ALA A 57 20.58 -1.91 5.91
CA ALA A 57 20.18 -0.83 5.02
C ALA A 57 18.66 -0.60 4.97
N LYS A 58 17.84 -1.60 5.34
CA LYS A 58 16.37 -1.48 5.40
C LYS A 58 15.93 -0.76 6.67
N ASP A 59 16.54 -1.09 7.81
CA ASP A 59 16.22 -0.46 9.09
C ASP A 59 16.67 1.02 9.10
N GLU A 60 17.81 1.33 8.45
CA GLU A 60 18.26 2.71 8.25
C GLU A 60 17.24 3.57 7.47
N GLY A 61 16.52 2.96 6.52
CA GLY A 61 15.50 3.65 5.74
C GLY A 61 14.28 4.09 6.56
N LEU A 62 13.84 3.28 7.53
CA LEU A 62 12.74 3.64 8.43
C LEU A 62 13.16 4.74 9.41
N ALA A 63 14.35 4.64 9.99
CA ALA A 63 14.92 5.68 10.84
C ALA A 63 15.06 7.03 10.12
N MET A 64 15.28 7.01 8.79
CA MET A 64 15.27 8.21 7.97
C MET A 64 13.87 8.81 7.83
N LEU A 65 12.83 7.98 7.65
CA LEU A 65 11.44 8.44 7.56
C LEU A 65 10.95 9.10 8.86
N GLU A 66 11.45 8.71 10.03
CA GLU A 66 11.11 9.38 11.31
C GLU A 66 11.47 10.86 11.32
N ARG A 67 12.47 11.25 10.52
CA ARG A 67 12.97 12.62 10.40
C ARG A 67 12.31 13.42 9.28
N VAL A 68 11.38 12.85 8.51
CA VAL A 68 10.66 13.56 7.43
C VAL A 68 10.05 14.86 7.97
N GLY A 69 10.22 15.97 7.24
CA GLY A 69 9.69 17.28 7.63
C GLY A 69 10.54 18.05 8.67
N LEU A 70 11.65 17.48 9.15
CA LEU A 70 12.64 18.20 9.96
C LEU A 70 13.74 18.82 9.07
N PRO A 71 14.46 19.86 9.55
CA PRO A 71 15.55 20.47 8.78
C PRO A 71 16.69 19.51 8.40
N GLU A 72 16.96 18.51 9.24
CA GLU A 72 17.97 17.46 9.00
C GLU A 72 17.35 16.15 8.46
N GLY A 73 16.08 16.20 8.06
CA GLY A 73 15.36 15.06 7.51
C GLY A 73 15.71 14.75 6.05
N PRO A 74 15.23 13.61 5.52
CA PRO A 74 15.35 13.32 4.10
C PRO A 74 14.62 14.37 3.27
N GLY A 75 15.15 14.64 2.08
CA GLY A 75 14.47 15.47 1.09
C GLY A 75 13.16 14.83 0.61
N VAL A 76 12.33 15.60 -0.11
CA VAL A 76 11.02 15.14 -0.61
C VAL A 76 11.17 13.89 -1.49
N ASP A 77 12.07 13.93 -2.49
CA ASP A 77 12.28 12.80 -3.39
C ASP A 77 12.85 11.57 -2.69
N GLU A 78 13.71 11.78 -1.69
CA GLU A 78 14.28 10.72 -0.87
C GLU A 78 13.21 10.04 -0.01
N ALA A 79 12.35 10.82 0.66
CA ALA A 79 11.22 10.31 1.42
C ALA A 79 10.26 9.49 0.54
N ILE A 80 9.96 9.98 -0.67
CA ILE A 80 9.14 9.26 -1.65
C ILE A 80 9.82 7.96 -2.08
N ALA A 81 11.14 7.97 -2.32
CA ALA A 81 11.89 6.78 -2.68
C ALA A 81 11.90 5.74 -1.54
N LEU A 82 12.00 6.17 -0.28
CA LEU A 82 11.91 5.31 0.89
C LEU A 82 10.51 4.69 1.03
N LEU A 83 9.45 5.47 0.86
CA LEU A 83 8.06 4.99 0.85
C LEU A 83 7.83 3.96 -0.26
N ARG A 84 8.28 4.26 -1.49
CA ARG A 84 8.17 3.33 -2.63
C ARG A 84 8.95 2.03 -2.40
N ARG A 85 10.10 2.09 -1.73
CA ARG A 85 10.89 0.91 -1.38
C ARG A 85 10.21 0.07 -0.29
N ALA A 86 9.49 0.70 0.63
CA ALA A 86 8.73 0.01 1.67
C ALA A 86 7.47 -0.69 1.11
N ARG A 87 6.94 -0.22 -0.02
CA ARG A 87 5.72 -0.78 -0.65
C ARG A 87 5.87 -2.27 -0.97
N GLY A 88 4.84 -3.05 -0.64
CA GLY A 88 4.76 -4.50 -0.82
C GLY A 88 5.66 -5.30 0.13
N THR A 89 6.29 -4.66 1.12
CA THR A 89 7.15 -5.33 2.11
C THR A 89 6.46 -5.45 3.46
N ALA A 90 6.99 -6.31 4.35
CA ALA A 90 6.51 -6.43 5.72
C ALA A 90 6.63 -5.12 6.55
N ARG A 91 7.40 -4.13 6.05
CA ARG A 91 7.64 -2.83 6.69
C ARG A 91 6.75 -1.71 6.17
N GLU A 92 5.87 -1.99 5.22
CA GLU A 92 5.00 -0.97 4.62
C GLU A 92 4.11 -0.29 5.69
N ALA A 93 3.56 -1.08 6.62
CA ALA A 93 2.75 -0.55 7.71
C ALA A 93 3.54 0.37 8.63
N ASP A 94 4.76 -0.05 9.04
CA ASP A 94 5.66 0.75 9.87
C ASP A 94 5.99 2.09 9.19
N ALA A 95 6.31 2.08 7.89
CA ALA A 95 6.62 3.30 7.13
C ALA A 95 5.42 4.27 7.07
N ILE A 96 4.21 3.77 6.85
CA ILE A 96 2.99 4.58 6.84
C ILE A 96 2.71 5.16 8.22
N GLU A 97 2.85 4.36 9.28
CA GLU A 97 2.65 4.80 10.66
C GLU A 97 3.61 5.93 11.03
N ILE A 98 4.89 5.80 10.67
CA ILE A 98 5.90 6.84 10.88
C ILE A 98 5.50 8.14 10.16
N VAL A 99 5.15 8.08 8.88
CA VAL A 99 4.79 9.28 8.11
C VAL A 99 3.49 9.90 8.61
N THR A 100 2.47 9.11 8.92
CA THR A 100 1.18 9.63 9.43
C THR A 100 1.32 10.22 10.84
N THR A 101 2.19 9.66 11.68
CA THR A 101 2.55 10.25 12.97
C THR A 101 3.26 11.58 12.78
N ALA A 102 4.25 11.64 11.86
CA ALA A 102 4.92 12.89 11.51
C ALA A 102 3.94 13.96 11.01
N MET A 103 2.95 13.58 10.19
CA MET A 103 1.90 14.49 9.72
C MET A 103 1.02 15.06 10.84
N ALA A 104 0.86 14.33 11.94
CA ALA A 104 0.11 14.80 13.11
C ALA A 104 0.87 15.85 13.92
N GLU A 105 2.21 15.82 13.85
CA GLU A 105 3.08 16.71 14.62
C GLU A 105 3.51 17.95 13.83
N ARG A 106 3.62 17.84 12.50
CA ARG A 106 4.20 18.88 11.64
C ARG A 106 3.66 18.82 10.21
N PRO A 107 3.65 19.96 9.50
CA PRO A 107 3.26 19.98 8.10
C PRO A 107 4.28 19.21 7.26
N LEU A 108 3.79 18.31 6.42
CA LEU A 108 4.62 17.62 5.42
C LEU A 108 4.33 18.16 4.03
N ALA A 109 5.36 18.15 3.18
CA ALA A 109 5.23 18.54 1.78
C ALA A 109 4.17 17.67 1.07
N GLU A 110 3.36 18.32 0.23
CA GLU A 110 2.26 17.67 -0.50
C GLU A 110 2.68 16.38 -1.25
N PRO A 111 3.81 16.34 -1.97
CA PRO A 111 4.21 15.12 -2.69
C PRO A 111 4.44 13.91 -1.78
N ILE A 112 4.90 14.12 -0.54
CA ILE A 112 5.07 13.04 0.45
C ILE A 112 3.69 12.53 0.89
N ARG A 113 2.74 13.43 1.13
CA ARG A 113 1.36 13.08 1.50
C ARG A 113 0.68 12.28 0.40
N VAL A 114 0.84 12.71 -0.87
CA VAL A 114 0.30 12.00 -2.03
C VAL A 114 0.91 10.59 -2.15
N ALA A 115 2.22 10.44 -1.97
CA ALA A 115 2.87 9.13 -1.99
C ALA A 115 2.38 8.21 -0.86
N CYS A 116 2.17 8.74 0.34
CA CYS A 116 1.61 7.98 1.47
C CYS A 116 0.16 7.55 1.19
N ALA A 117 -0.66 8.47 0.66
CA ALA A 117 -2.05 8.19 0.29
C ALA A 117 -2.17 7.13 -0.81
N ASP A 118 -1.30 7.15 -1.84
CA ASP A 118 -1.26 6.12 -2.89
C ASP A 118 -1.00 4.72 -2.32
N ILE A 119 -0.08 4.61 -1.34
CA ILE A 119 0.20 3.32 -0.70
C ILE A 119 -1.01 2.85 0.12
N LEU A 120 -1.66 3.75 0.88
CA LEU A 120 -2.89 3.42 1.61
C LEU A 120 -4.02 2.97 0.67
N ALA A 121 -4.21 3.68 -0.44
CA ALA A 121 -5.18 3.32 -1.47
C ALA A 121 -4.90 1.93 -2.07
N ALA A 122 -3.62 1.64 -2.37
CA ALA A 122 -3.21 0.34 -2.89
C ALA A 122 -3.46 -0.83 -1.92
N ARG A 123 -3.58 -0.56 -0.62
CA ARG A 123 -3.96 -1.54 0.41
C ARG A 123 -5.48 -1.70 0.56
N GLY A 124 -6.28 -0.87 -0.12
CA GLY A 124 -7.72 -0.80 0.05
C GLY A 124 -8.14 -0.06 1.32
N ASP A 125 -7.33 0.90 1.81
CA ASP A 125 -7.73 1.83 2.87
C ASP A 125 -7.94 3.23 2.29
N GLU A 126 -8.92 3.35 1.39
CA GLU A 126 -9.32 4.60 0.77
C GLU A 126 -9.73 5.68 1.79
N PRO A 127 -10.44 5.36 2.91
CA PRO A 127 -10.76 6.34 3.93
C PRO A 127 -9.52 6.90 4.66
N ALA A 128 -8.49 6.11 4.92
CA ALA A 128 -7.23 6.64 5.45
C ALA A 128 -6.47 7.47 4.41
N ALA A 129 -6.44 7.03 3.15
CA ALA A 129 -5.81 7.77 2.06
C ALA A 129 -6.42 9.17 1.90
N LEU A 130 -7.76 9.29 1.92
CA LEU A 130 -8.43 10.59 1.87
C LEU A 130 -8.09 11.48 3.07
N ARG A 131 -8.06 10.93 4.29
CA ARG A 131 -7.66 11.71 5.48
C ARG A 131 -6.25 12.28 5.35
N VAL A 132 -5.32 11.53 4.75
CA VAL A 132 -3.97 12.00 4.46
C VAL A 132 -3.98 13.17 3.45
N LEU A 133 -4.82 13.10 2.41
CA LEU A 133 -4.94 14.15 1.39
C LEU A 133 -5.71 15.39 1.84
N GLU A 134 -6.69 15.24 2.73
CA GLU A 134 -7.44 16.35 3.33
C GLU A 134 -6.61 17.09 4.38
N GLY A 135 -5.72 16.37 5.07
CA GLY A 135 -4.83 16.94 6.08
C GLY A 135 -5.56 17.31 7.36
N LEU A 136 -4.81 17.58 8.44
CA LEU A 136 -5.38 17.82 9.76
C LEU A 136 -5.77 19.29 9.99
N ALA A 137 -5.23 20.22 9.21
CA ALA A 137 -5.41 21.66 9.41
C ALA A 137 -6.29 22.32 8.33
N GLY A 138 -7.00 21.55 7.51
CA GLY A 138 -7.77 22.07 6.38
C GLY A 138 -6.92 22.49 5.17
N GLU A 139 -5.59 22.37 5.26
CA GLU A 139 -4.68 22.39 4.10
C GLU A 139 -4.79 21.06 3.35
N GLY A 140 -5.89 20.92 2.61
CA GLY A 140 -6.04 19.88 1.62
C GLY A 140 -5.00 20.00 0.51
N VAL A 141 -4.79 18.92 -0.23
CA VAL A 141 -3.95 18.95 -1.44
C VAL A 141 -4.49 19.94 -2.47
N THR A 142 -3.56 20.65 -3.11
CA THR A 142 -3.88 21.66 -4.13
C THR A 142 -3.20 21.37 -5.47
N GLY A 143 -2.16 20.55 -5.47
CA GLY A 143 -1.50 20.08 -6.67
C GLY A 143 -2.36 19.09 -7.45
N THR A 144 -2.21 19.12 -8.77
CA THR A 144 -2.99 18.30 -9.71
C THR A 144 -2.94 16.81 -9.37
N SER A 145 -1.76 16.28 -9.01
CA SER A 145 -1.62 14.87 -8.63
C SER A 145 -2.40 14.49 -7.38
N GLY A 146 -2.46 15.38 -6.39
CA GLY A 146 -3.23 15.16 -5.17
C GLY A 146 -4.73 15.23 -5.42
N LEU A 147 -5.18 16.21 -6.23
CA LEU A 147 -6.59 16.37 -6.58
C LEU A 147 -7.12 15.19 -7.42
N VAL A 148 -6.35 14.70 -8.39
CA VAL A 148 -6.72 13.52 -9.19
C VAL A 148 -6.84 12.28 -8.29
N LEU A 149 -5.85 12.02 -7.44
CA LEU A 149 -5.91 10.89 -6.51
C LEU A 149 -7.09 11.00 -5.55
N ALA A 150 -7.37 12.19 -5.02
CA ALA A 150 -8.53 12.42 -4.15
C ALA A 150 -9.85 12.15 -4.89
N ALA A 151 -9.98 12.58 -6.15
CA ALA A 151 -11.16 12.32 -6.96
C ALA A 151 -11.37 10.82 -7.21
N ASP A 152 -10.30 10.09 -7.53
CA ASP A 152 -10.36 8.63 -7.71
C ASP A 152 -10.81 7.93 -6.43
N LEU A 153 -10.29 8.35 -5.28
CA LEU A 153 -10.70 7.81 -3.97
C LEU A 153 -12.17 8.13 -3.65
N TYR A 154 -12.65 9.33 -3.95
CA TYR A 154 -14.07 9.66 -3.82
C TYR A 154 -14.94 8.81 -4.72
N ALA A 155 -14.51 8.57 -5.96
CA ALA A 155 -15.23 7.69 -6.89
C ALA A 155 -15.27 6.24 -6.39
N ALA A 156 -14.14 5.71 -5.87
CA ALA A 156 -14.06 4.37 -5.29
C ALA A 156 -15.01 4.18 -4.10
N LEU A 157 -15.24 5.24 -3.31
CA LEU A 157 -16.20 5.26 -2.21
C LEU A 157 -17.66 5.55 -2.65
N GLY A 158 -17.94 5.64 -3.95
CA GLY A 158 -19.26 5.94 -4.50
C GLY A 158 -19.70 7.40 -4.36
N GLN A 159 -18.79 8.31 -4.00
CA GLN A 159 -19.06 9.74 -3.81
C GLN A 159 -18.84 10.54 -5.11
N LEU A 160 -19.50 10.12 -6.20
CA LEU A 160 -19.30 10.70 -7.54
C LEU A 160 -19.46 12.24 -7.60
N PRO A 161 -20.44 12.88 -6.92
CA PRO A 161 -20.53 14.34 -6.94
C PRO A 161 -19.28 15.02 -6.37
N ARG A 162 -18.69 14.45 -5.31
CA ARG A 162 -17.46 14.98 -4.72
C ARG A 162 -16.25 14.75 -5.61
N ALA A 163 -16.19 13.60 -6.29
CA ALA A 163 -15.11 13.30 -7.23
C ALA A 163 -15.06 14.34 -8.36
N VAL A 164 -16.20 14.64 -8.98
CA VAL A 164 -16.30 15.67 -10.05
C VAL A 164 -15.91 17.05 -9.53
N SER A 165 -16.49 17.48 -8.41
CA SER A 165 -16.14 18.79 -7.83
C SER A 165 -14.67 18.90 -7.42
N THR A 166 -14.00 17.79 -7.14
CA THR A 166 -12.56 17.80 -6.79
C THR A 166 -11.69 18.04 -8.02
N ILE A 167 -12.09 17.54 -9.20
CA ILE A 167 -11.37 17.73 -10.47
C ILE A 167 -11.59 19.14 -11.04
N GLU A 168 -12.72 19.77 -10.74
CA GLU A 168 -13.07 21.12 -11.21
C GLU A 168 -12.37 22.26 -10.45
N ARG A 169 -11.67 21.95 -9.35
CA ARG A 169 -10.90 22.92 -8.55
C ARG A 169 -9.53 23.20 -9.13
#